data_AF-A0A927K0F8-F1
#
_entry.id   AF-A0A927K0F8-F1
#
_cell.length_a   1.000
_cell.length_b   1.000
_cell.length_c   1.000
_cell.angle_alpha   90.00
_cell.angle_beta   90.00
_cell.angle_gamma   90.00
#
_symmetry.space_group_name_H-M   'P 1'
#
loop_
_entity.id
_entity.type
_entity.pdbx_description
1 polymer ?
#
loop_
_entity_poly.entity_id
_entity_poly.type
_entity_poly.pdbx_seq_one_letter_code
_entity_poly.pdbx_strand_id
1 'polypeptide(L)'
;MAKDPAWLTAARAKLGTREAAGIANNGTIIGWAKRLGMKVLGIVYNADSVPWCGVFVATCMQEAGLPSAPIAVRAMAWATYGVRLRFERLAPGAILVF
;
A
#
# COMPACT_ATOMS: atom_id res chain seq x y z
N MET A 1 -14.55 16.72 15.07
CA MET A 1 -13.61 16.56 13.94
C MET A 1 -13.65 15.09 13.54
N ALA A 2 -13.97 14.75 12.29
CA ALA A 2 -14.05 13.35 11.88
C ALA A 2 -12.67 12.70 11.99
N LYS A 3 -12.60 11.52 12.62
CA LYS A 3 -11.34 10.77 12.77
C LYS A 3 -10.98 10.15 11.42
N ASP A 4 -9.74 10.38 10.96
CA ASP A 4 -9.23 9.74 9.74
C ASP A 4 -9.40 8.20 9.84
N PRO A 5 -9.67 7.50 8.72
CA PRO A 5 -9.64 6.05 8.70
C PRO A 5 -8.32 5.51 9.26
N ALA A 6 -8.37 4.40 9.98
CA ALA A 6 -7.18 3.81 10.62
C ALA A 6 -6.05 3.54 9.59
N TRP A 7 -6.40 3.06 8.40
CA TRP A 7 -5.45 2.81 7.32
C TRP A 7 -4.80 4.11 6.81
N LEU A 8 -5.54 5.23 6.75
CA LEU A 8 -5.01 6.53 6.36
C LEU A 8 -4.05 7.07 7.43
N THR A 9 -4.34 6.83 8.71
CA THR A 9 -3.41 7.17 9.80
C THR A 9 -2.11 6.37 9.68
N ALA A 10 -2.20 5.07 9.37
CA ALA A 10 -1.03 4.21 9.10
C ALA A 10 -0.22 4.67 7.88
N ALA A 11 -0.89 5.21 6.85
CA ALA A 11 -0.25 5.78 5.68
C ALA A 11 0.52 7.08 6.02
N ARG A 12 -0.09 7.98 6.79
CA ARG A 12 0.55 9.23 7.23
C ARG A 12 1.82 8.98 8.05
N ALA A 13 1.83 7.94 8.89
CA ALA A 13 3.00 7.58 9.70
C ALA A 13 4.23 7.14 8.86
N LYS A 14 4.05 6.86 7.57
CA LYS A 14 5.11 6.40 6.65
C LYS A 14 5.61 7.52 5.72
N LEU A 15 5.09 8.74 5.86
CA LEU A 15 5.56 9.90 5.10
C LEU A 15 7.08 10.08 5.28
N GLY A 16 7.77 10.36 4.18
CA GLY A 16 9.23 10.50 4.16
C GLY A 16 9.98 9.20 3.85
N THR A 17 9.30 8.05 3.76
CA THR A 17 9.94 6.81 3.26
C THR A 17 10.32 6.97 1.80
N ARG A 18 11.57 6.63 1.45
CA ARG A 18 12.14 6.73 0.10
C ARG A 18 12.93 5.47 -0.22
N GLU A 19 13.08 5.15 -1.48
CA GLU A 19 14.01 4.11 -1.93
C GLU A 19 15.45 4.44 -1.49
N ALA A 20 16.26 3.39 -1.31
CA ALA A 20 17.69 3.56 -1.08
C ALA A 20 18.39 3.98 -2.38
N ALA A 21 19.50 4.72 -2.24
CA ALA A 21 20.27 5.16 -3.38
C ALA A 21 21.14 4.02 -3.97
N GLY A 22 21.33 4.06 -5.29
CA GLY A 22 22.22 3.13 -5.99
C GLY A 22 21.68 1.70 -6.01
N ILE A 23 22.53 0.74 -5.65
CA ILE A 23 22.19 -0.70 -5.66
C ILE A 23 21.65 -1.22 -4.31
N ALA A 24 21.59 -0.35 -3.30
CA ALA A 24 21.07 -0.70 -1.99
C ALA A 24 19.54 -0.74 -2.00
N ASN A 25 18.95 -1.36 -0.97
CA ASN A 25 17.50 -1.38 -0.77
C ASN A 25 17.13 -0.78 0.58
N ASN A 26 16.02 -0.04 0.65
CA ASN A 26 15.49 0.46 1.91
C ASN A 26 14.91 -0.71 2.74
N GLY A 27 15.55 -0.98 3.88
CA GLY A 27 15.14 -2.04 4.80
C GLY A 27 13.69 -1.93 5.29
N THR A 28 13.11 -0.73 5.32
CA THR A 28 11.70 -0.48 5.65
C THR A 28 10.77 -1.06 4.58
N ILE A 29 11.00 -0.72 3.31
CA ILE A 29 10.18 -1.19 2.17
C ILE A 29 10.31 -2.71 2.03
N ILE A 30 11.54 -3.23 2.13
CA ILE A 30 11.80 -4.67 2.13
C ILE A 30 11.14 -5.35 3.34
N GLY A 31 11.15 -4.71 4.51
CA GLY A 31 10.49 -5.21 5.72
C GLY A 31 8.98 -5.34 5.56
N TRP A 32 8.33 -4.36 4.91
CA TRP A 32 6.91 -4.43 4.55
C TRP A 32 6.62 -5.61 3.64
N ALA A 33 7.40 -5.76 2.57
CA ALA A 33 7.22 -6.84 1.61
C ALA A 33 7.37 -8.23 2.27
N LYS A 34 8.35 -8.40 3.16
CA LYS A 34 8.54 -9.63 3.95
C LYS A 34 7.35 -9.93 4.85
N ARG A 35 6.78 -8.91 5.51
CA ARG A 35 5.63 -9.08 6.40
C ARG A 35 4.34 -9.44 5.65
N LEU A 36 4.14 -8.87 4.47
CA LEU A 36 2.99 -9.18 3.61
C LEU A 36 3.12 -10.56 2.97
N GLY A 37 4.33 -10.91 2.52
CA GLY A 37 4.65 -12.19 1.91
C GLY A 37 4.13 -12.35 0.48
N MET A 38 4.66 -13.37 -0.20
CA MET A 38 4.38 -13.65 -1.62
C MET A 38 2.89 -13.89 -1.91
N LYS A 39 2.15 -14.51 -0.97
CA LYS A 39 0.73 -14.80 -1.17
C LYS A 39 -0.11 -13.53 -1.33
N VAL A 40 0.23 -12.46 -0.60
CA VAL A 40 -0.48 -11.18 -0.69
C VAL A 40 0.05 -10.37 -1.89
N LEU A 41 1.36 -10.35 -2.09
CA LEU A 41 1.98 -9.54 -3.15
C LEU A 41 1.80 -10.14 -4.55
N GLY A 42 1.68 -11.47 -4.66
CA GLY A 42 1.62 -12.23 -5.90
C GLY A 42 2.95 -12.33 -6.65
N ILE A 43 4.06 -11.84 -6.08
CA ILE A 43 5.42 -11.96 -6.60
C ILE A 43 6.42 -12.14 -5.46
N VAL A 44 7.63 -12.61 -5.78
CA VAL A 44 8.81 -12.42 -4.93
C VAL A 44 9.22 -10.94 -5.04
N TYR A 45 9.18 -10.20 -3.93
CA TYR A 45 9.59 -8.80 -3.89
C TYR A 45 10.95 -8.69 -3.17
N ASN A 46 12.00 -8.38 -3.92
CA ASN A 46 13.39 -8.45 -3.46
C ASN A 46 14.19 -7.15 -3.60
N ALA A 47 13.64 -6.13 -4.24
CA ALA A 47 14.28 -4.82 -4.41
C ALA A 47 13.26 -3.69 -4.26
N ASP A 48 13.65 -2.59 -3.62
CA ASP A 48 12.78 -1.42 -3.43
C ASP A 48 12.62 -0.58 -4.72
N SER A 49 13.49 -0.79 -5.70
CA SER A 49 13.35 -0.29 -7.08
C SER A 49 12.17 -0.90 -7.84
N VAL A 50 11.61 -2.03 -7.36
CA VAL A 50 10.34 -2.56 -7.88
C VAL A 50 9.21 -1.67 -7.39
N PRO A 51 8.27 -1.23 -8.27
CA PRO A 51 7.17 -0.36 -7.87
C PRO A 51 6.45 -0.84 -6.61
N TRP A 52 6.39 0.01 -5.59
CA TRP A 52 5.94 -0.36 -4.24
C TRP A 52 4.67 0.34 -3.79
N CYS A 53 3.99 1.08 -4.67
CA CYS A 53 2.70 1.71 -4.35
C CYS A 53 1.68 0.68 -3.82
N GLY A 54 1.61 -0.49 -4.44
CA GLY A 54 0.76 -1.59 -3.99
C GLY A 54 1.20 -2.21 -2.66
N VAL A 55 2.53 -2.39 -2.46
CA VAL A 55 3.12 -2.85 -1.19
C VAL A 55 2.76 -1.90 -0.05
N PHE A 56 2.87 -0.60 -0.30
CA PHE A 56 2.54 0.45 0.66
C PHE A 56 1.07 0.40 1.07
N VAL A 57 0.13 0.37 0.12
CA VAL A 57 -1.30 0.31 0.44
C VAL A 57 -1.62 -0.98 1.18
N ALA A 58 -1.09 -2.13 0.75
CA ALA A 58 -1.25 -3.41 1.42
C ALA A 58 -0.76 -3.38 2.88
N THR A 59 0.38 -2.74 3.13
CA THR A 59 0.94 -2.58 4.48
C THR A 59 0.00 -1.76 5.37
N CYS A 60 -0.54 -0.65 4.85
CA CYS A 60 -1.47 0.20 5.59
C CYS A 60 -2.79 -0.54 5.89
N MET A 61 -3.29 -1.34 4.95
CA MET A 61 -4.47 -2.17 5.17
C MET A 61 -4.21 -3.25 6.22
N GLN A 62 -3.08 -3.94 6.15
CA GLN A 62 -2.70 -4.97 7.14
C GLN A 62 -2.62 -4.40 8.55
N GLU A 63 -1.97 -3.23 8.73
CA GLU A 63 -1.87 -2.56 10.03
C GLU A 63 -3.24 -2.09 10.57
N ALA A 64 -4.19 -1.79 9.67
CA ALA A 64 -5.56 -1.45 10.02
C ALA A 64 -6.49 -2.67 10.20
N GLY A 65 -5.98 -3.90 10.05
CA GLY A 65 -6.78 -5.12 10.12
C GLY A 65 -7.76 -5.29 8.95
N LEU A 66 -7.50 -4.66 7.80
CA LEU A 66 -8.34 -4.69 6.61
C LEU A 66 -7.83 -5.73 5.59
N PRO A 67 -8.72 -6.29 4.76
CA PRO A 67 -8.32 -7.20 3.68
C PRO A 67 -7.45 -6.47 2.65
N SER A 68 -6.67 -7.22 1.89
CA SER A 68 -5.85 -6.70 0.78
C SER A 68 -6.51 -6.93 -0.57
N ALA A 69 -6.04 -6.24 -1.61
CA ALA A 69 -6.36 -6.56 -3.00
C ALA A 69 -5.79 -7.95 -3.41
N PRO A 70 -6.35 -8.62 -4.44
CA PRO A 70 -5.98 -9.99 -4.83
C PRO A 70 -4.49 -10.19 -5.19
N ILE A 71 -3.90 -9.23 -5.90
CA ILE A 71 -2.47 -9.20 -6.22
C ILE A 71 -1.95 -7.82 -5.81
N ALA A 72 -1.60 -7.70 -4.54
CA ALA A 72 -1.50 -6.40 -3.88
C ALA A 72 -0.37 -5.52 -4.44
N VAL A 73 0.68 -6.10 -5.01
CA VAL A 73 1.77 -5.32 -5.63
C VAL A 73 1.30 -4.53 -6.86
N ARG A 74 0.26 -4.99 -7.57
CA ARG A 74 -0.22 -4.37 -8.81
C ARG A 74 -1.19 -3.24 -8.50
N ALA A 75 -0.87 -2.02 -8.90
CA ALA A 75 -1.76 -0.86 -8.72
C ALA A 75 -3.19 -1.11 -9.25
N MET A 76 -3.31 -1.68 -10.46
CA MET A 76 -4.62 -2.02 -11.04
C MET A 76 -5.47 -2.97 -10.20
N ALA A 77 -4.87 -3.84 -9.39
CA ALA A 77 -5.64 -4.76 -8.54
C ALA A 77 -6.44 -4.02 -7.45
N TRP A 78 -6.06 -2.78 -7.14
CA TRP A 78 -6.76 -1.92 -6.19
C TRP A 78 -7.96 -1.19 -6.81
N ALA A 79 -8.09 -1.15 -8.14
CA ALA A 79 -9.19 -0.43 -8.81
C ALA A 79 -10.57 -1.05 -8.53
N THR A 80 -10.59 -2.32 -8.12
CA THR A 80 -11.80 -3.08 -7.74
C THR A 80 -11.88 -3.36 -6.25
N TYR A 81 -10.97 -2.78 -5.44
CA TYR A 81 -10.97 -2.96 -4.00
C TYR A 81 -12.05 -2.12 -3.31
N GLY A 82 -12.78 -2.73 -2.38
CA GLY A 82 -13.83 -2.04 -1.61
C GLY A 82 -15.01 -1.62 -2.48
N VAL A 83 -15.54 -0.42 -2.22
CA VAL A 83 -16.70 0.14 -2.95
C VAL A 83 -16.24 1.27 -3.86
N ARG A 84 -16.61 1.20 -5.14
CA ARG A 84 -16.32 2.27 -6.10
C ARG A 84 -17.06 3.55 -5.72
N LEU A 85 -16.31 4.60 -5.41
CA LEU A 85 -16.87 5.91 -5.08
C LEU A 85 -17.21 6.69 -6.36
N ARG A 86 -18.30 7.45 -6.32
CA ARG A 86 -18.59 8.48 -7.32
C ARG A 86 -17.76 9.74 -7.02
N PHE A 87 -17.48 10.56 -8.03
CA PHE A 87 -16.58 11.71 -7.88
C PHE A 87 -17.08 12.72 -6.83
N GLU A 88 -18.41 12.89 -6.70
CA GLU A 88 -19.05 13.77 -5.72
C GLU A 88 -18.93 13.25 -4.28
N ARG A 89 -18.51 11.99 -4.10
CA ARG A 89 -18.37 11.32 -2.80
C ARG A 89 -16.93 10.92 -2.51
N LEU A 90 -15.94 11.47 -3.22
CA LEU A 90 -14.54 11.30 -2.87
C LEU A 90 -14.29 11.84 -1.46
N ALA A 91 -13.54 11.08 -0.67
CA ALA A 91 -13.26 11.40 0.72
C ALA A 91 -11.81 11.03 1.07
N PRO A 92 -11.22 11.62 2.13
CA PRO A 92 -9.93 11.19 2.65
C PRO A 92 -9.92 9.68 2.92
N GLY A 93 -8.89 9.00 2.40
CA GLY A 93 -8.83 7.54 2.45
C GLY A 93 -9.61 6.85 1.32
N ALA A 94 -9.89 7.55 0.22
CA ALA A 94 -10.15 6.88 -1.06
C ALA A 94 -8.82 6.38 -1.66
N ILE A 95 -8.85 5.20 -2.29
CA ILE A 95 -7.71 4.68 -3.06
C ILE A 95 -7.88 5.16 -4.50
N LEU A 96 -6.93 5.93 -5.00
CA LEU A 96 -6.87 6.38 -6.38
C LEU A 96 -5.91 5.48 -7.16
N VAL A 97 -6.33 5.05 -8.35
CA VAL A 97 -5.54 4.20 -9.24
C VAL A 97 -5.41 4.90 -10.59
N PHE A 98 -4.19 4.95 -11.11
CA PHE A 98 -3.81 5.58 -12.37
C PHE A 98 -2.73 4.75 -13.07
#